data_AF-A0A915NGM6-F1
#
_entry.id   AF-A0A915NGM6-F1
#
_cell.length_a   1.000
_cell.length_b   1.000
_cell.length_c   1.000
_cell.angle_alpha   90.00
_cell.angle_beta   90.00
_cell.angle_gamma   90.00
#
_symmetry.space_group_name_H-M   'P 1'
#
loop_
_entity.id
_entity.type
_entity.pdbx_description
1 polymer ?
#
loop_
_entity_poly.entity_id
_entity_poly.type
_entity_poly.pdbx_seq_one_letter_code
_entity_poly.pdbx_strand_id
1 'polypeptide(L)'
;MKGIPSLINSEIHLNSIYSILKEEIIPKLKLEEFYQIDREEVLKCFENKIGDKEYRRLKSTVDINAAIEWALNNKSSELSESINLFNAHLIYLNEQVKQTIDGHISAAIGAIMGHISYERVASHGPKKGLITDSSPLVTSYFLQPPHFASQTWQEDESTLAFNPSQSPHIMAFNGWVMDCSNPLNNFAEFPSQIYLRRELICWGDSVKLNY
;
A
#
# COMPACT_ATOMS: atom_id res chain seq x y z
N MET A 1 21.85 -3.44 4.70
CA MET A 1 21.60 -3.21 3.26
C MET A 1 22.87 -3.56 2.49
N LYS A 2 22.83 -4.53 1.58
CA LYS A 2 24.01 -4.89 0.79
C LYS A 2 24.22 -3.82 -0.28
N GLY A 3 25.35 -3.12 -0.26
CA GLY A 3 25.83 -2.31 -1.39
C GLY A 3 25.46 -0.81 -1.43
N ILE A 4 24.60 -0.29 -0.55
CA ILE A 4 24.34 1.16 -0.49
C ILE A 4 25.29 1.82 0.52
N PRO A 5 26.12 2.81 0.11
CA PRO A 5 26.96 3.55 1.04
C PRO A 5 26.15 4.43 1.99
N SER A 6 26.68 4.71 3.18
CA SER A 6 26.07 5.62 4.15
C SER A 6 26.01 7.07 3.68
N LEU A 7 26.79 7.43 2.66
CA LEU A 7 26.76 8.71 1.97
C LEU A 7 26.10 8.56 0.59
N ILE A 8 24.95 9.21 0.40
CA ILE A 8 24.27 9.27 -0.90
C ILE A 8 24.52 10.64 -1.52
N ASN A 9 25.31 10.68 -2.60
CA ASN A 9 25.68 11.93 -3.26
C ASN A 9 25.79 11.79 -4.79
N SER A 10 25.41 10.64 -5.35
CA SER A 10 25.55 10.35 -6.77
C SER A 10 24.28 9.73 -7.34
N GLU A 11 24.08 9.92 -8.64
CA GLU A 11 22.96 9.33 -9.39
C GLU A 11 23.04 7.81 -9.44
N ILE A 12 24.27 7.25 -9.41
CA ILE A 12 24.50 5.80 -9.32
C ILE A 12 23.87 5.25 -8.03
N HIS A 13 24.05 5.93 -6.90
CA HIS A 13 23.45 5.50 -5.63
C HIS A 13 21.92 5.56 -5.68
N LEU A 14 21.35 6.58 -6.34
CA LEU A 14 19.90 6.67 -6.53
C LEU A 14 19.37 5.49 -7.36
N ASN A 15 20.05 5.14 -8.46
CA ASN A 15 19.67 4.00 -9.29
C ASN A 15 19.76 2.66 -8.55
N SER A 16 20.77 2.48 -7.70
CA SER A 16 20.87 1.30 -6.83
C SER A 16 19.73 1.22 -5.82
N ILE A 17 19.38 2.34 -5.18
CA ILE A 17 18.24 2.40 -4.23
C ILE A 17 16.92 2.10 -4.93
N TYR A 18 16.70 2.69 -6.12
CA TYR A 18 15.52 2.42 -6.94
C TYR A 18 15.39 0.94 -7.26
N SER A 19 16.48 0.30 -7.69
CA SER A 19 16.49 -1.12 -8.06
C SER A 19 16.17 -2.01 -6.84
N ILE A 20 16.76 -1.73 -5.68
CA ILE A 20 16.48 -2.46 -4.43
C ILE A 20 15.02 -2.28 -4.00
N LEU A 21 14.49 -1.06 -4.07
CA LEU A 21 13.09 -0.79 -3.73
C LEU A 21 12.15 -1.60 -4.63
N LYS A 22 12.38 -1.53 -5.95
CA LYS A 22 11.51 -2.13 -6.96
C LYS A 22 11.59 -3.66 -7.01
N GLU A 23 12.79 -4.23 -6.90
CA GLU A 23 13.02 -5.65 -7.14
C GLU A 23 13.04 -6.47 -5.85
N GLU A 24 13.44 -5.88 -4.72
CA GLU A 24 13.59 -6.64 -3.47
C GLU A 24 12.58 -6.27 -2.40
N ILE A 25 12.29 -4.98 -2.18
CA ILE A 25 11.49 -4.54 -1.03
C ILE A 25 10.00 -4.61 -1.35
N ILE A 26 9.55 -3.88 -2.37
CA ILE A 26 8.12 -3.77 -2.70
C ILE A 26 7.48 -5.13 -3.01
N PRO A 27 8.09 -6.03 -3.81
CA PRO A 27 7.49 -7.33 -4.11
C PRO A 27 7.28 -8.21 -2.87
N LYS A 28 8.09 -8.04 -1.82
CA LYS A 28 7.93 -8.81 -0.56
C LYS A 28 6.72 -8.38 0.25
N LEU A 29 6.26 -7.14 0.10
CA LEU A 29 5.12 -6.59 0.86
C LEU A 29 3.77 -7.12 0.34
N LYS A 30 3.74 -7.58 -0.92
CA LYS A 30 2.56 -8.11 -1.61
C LYS A 30 1.32 -7.22 -1.44
N LEU A 31 1.46 -5.95 -1.81
CA LEU A 31 0.45 -4.93 -1.56
C LEU A 31 -0.85 -5.20 -2.33
N GLU A 32 -0.76 -5.91 -3.46
CA GLU A 32 -1.90 -6.33 -4.26
C GLU A 32 -2.87 -7.25 -3.49
N GLU A 33 -2.37 -8.03 -2.52
CA GLU A 33 -3.20 -8.94 -1.71
C GLU A 33 -4.24 -8.17 -0.86
N PHE A 34 -4.01 -6.89 -0.55
CA PHE A 34 -4.99 -6.08 0.18
C PHE A 34 -6.20 -5.66 -0.65
N TYR A 35 -6.08 -5.73 -1.98
CA TYR A 35 -7.13 -5.28 -2.89
C TYR A 35 -7.74 -6.44 -3.68
N GLN A 36 -7.07 -7.59 -3.72
CA GLN A 36 -7.55 -8.79 -4.40
C GLN A 36 -8.59 -9.55 -3.59
N ILE A 37 -9.39 -10.32 -4.32
CA ILE A 37 -10.37 -11.26 -3.78
C ILE A 37 -9.70 -12.63 -3.62
N ASP A 38 -9.89 -13.31 -2.48
CA ASP A 38 -9.59 -14.73 -2.33
C ASP A 38 -10.54 -15.52 -3.22
N ARG A 39 -9.99 -15.98 -4.35
CA ARG A 39 -10.74 -16.75 -5.34
C ARG A 39 -11.21 -18.07 -4.77
N GLU A 40 -10.42 -18.73 -3.93
CA GLU A 40 -10.79 -20.04 -3.37
C GLU A 40 -11.90 -19.89 -2.33
N GLU A 41 -11.82 -18.87 -1.48
CA GLU A 41 -12.89 -18.56 -0.51
C GLU A 41 -14.18 -18.16 -1.24
N VAL A 42 -14.10 -17.29 -2.26
CA VAL A 42 -15.29 -16.85 -3.00
C VAL A 42 -15.90 -17.97 -3.86
N LEU A 43 -15.11 -18.84 -4.48
CA LEU A 43 -15.65 -20.00 -5.20
C LEU A 43 -16.30 -21.01 -4.25
N LYS A 44 -15.71 -21.25 -3.06
CA LYS A 44 -16.35 -22.05 -2.01
C LYS A 44 -17.65 -21.40 -1.50
N CYS A 45 -17.70 -20.08 -1.38
CA CYS A 45 -18.91 -19.37 -0.98
C CYS A 45 -19.97 -19.29 -2.10
N PHE A 46 -19.55 -19.32 -3.37
CA PHE A 46 -20.45 -19.49 -4.51
C PHE A 46 -21.14 -20.87 -4.48
N GLU A 47 -20.45 -21.89 -3.94
CA GLU A 47 -21.04 -23.19 -3.63
C GLU A 47 -21.85 -23.18 -2.31
N ASN A 48 -21.44 -22.40 -1.30
CA ASN A 48 -22.07 -22.32 0.02
C ASN A 48 -22.24 -20.86 0.50
N LYS A 49 -23.43 -20.27 0.28
CA LYS A 49 -23.81 -18.88 0.60
C LYS A 49 -23.43 -18.39 2.01
N ILE A 50 -22.26 -17.77 2.24
CA ILE A 50 -21.96 -16.93 3.42
C ILE A 50 -20.93 -15.83 3.07
N GLY A 51 -21.07 -14.61 3.61
CA GLY A 51 -20.12 -13.48 3.45
C GLY A 51 -19.61 -12.90 4.78
N ASP A 52 -18.39 -12.35 4.77
CA ASP A 52 -17.65 -11.82 5.94
C ASP A 52 -17.35 -10.30 5.77
N LYS A 53 -17.26 -9.54 6.89
CA LYS A 53 -17.35 -8.06 6.97
C LYS A 53 -16.07 -7.32 7.37
N GLU A 54 -14.91 -7.97 7.49
CA GLU A 54 -13.74 -7.40 8.19
C GLU A 54 -12.54 -6.93 7.36
N TYR A 55 -12.64 -6.74 6.03
CA TYR A 55 -11.60 -6.04 5.22
C TYR A 55 -10.12 -6.46 5.50
N ARG A 56 -9.85 -7.77 5.55
CA ARG A 56 -8.50 -8.36 5.72
C ARG A 56 -7.84 -8.65 4.36
N ARG A 57 -6.54 -9.02 4.32
CA ARG A 57 -5.86 -9.48 3.08
C ARG A 57 -6.69 -10.56 2.38
N LEU A 58 -6.82 -10.46 1.05
CA LEU A 58 -7.62 -11.30 0.18
C LEU A 58 -9.15 -11.32 0.48
N LYS A 59 -9.69 -10.35 1.22
CA LYS A 59 -11.11 -10.34 1.60
C LYS A 59 -11.97 -9.29 0.89
N SER A 60 -11.55 -8.80 -0.28
CA SER A 60 -12.49 -8.09 -1.17
C SER A 60 -13.71 -8.97 -1.42
N THR A 61 -14.91 -8.44 -1.24
CA THR A 61 -16.16 -9.22 -1.31
C THR A 61 -16.87 -9.03 -2.65
N VAL A 62 -17.53 -10.08 -3.11
CA VAL A 62 -18.44 -10.05 -4.26
C VAL A 62 -19.85 -10.33 -3.74
N ASP A 63 -20.84 -9.56 -4.18
CA ASP A 63 -22.24 -9.94 -3.94
C ASP A 63 -22.53 -11.20 -4.77
N ILE A 64 -22.64 -12.32 -4.07
CA ILE A 64 -22.84 -13.64 -4.67
C ILE A 64 -24.16 -13.67 -5.46
N ASN A 65 -25.19 -12.95 -5.02
CA ASN A 65 -26.47 -12.93 -5.73
C ASN A 65 -26.35 -12.19 -7.07
N ALA A 66 -25.65 -11.06 -7.09
CA ALA A 66 -25.36 -10.33 -8.32
C ALA A 66 -24.47 -11.14 -9.28
N ALA A 67 -23.51 -11.90 -8.74
CA ALA A 67 -22.68 -12.80 -9.52
C ALA A 67 -23.47 -13.96 -10.16
N ILE A 68 -24.42 -14.54 -9.42
CA ILE A 68 -25.31 -15.59 -9.93
C ILE A 68 -26.24 -15.03 -11.02
N GLU A 69 -26.85 -13.87 -10.80
CA GLU A 69 -27.69 -13.20 -11.82
C GLU A 69 -26.90 -12.89 -13.09
N TRP A 70 -25.66 -12.41 -12.96
CA TRP A 70 -24.77 -12.18 -14.09
C TRP A 70 -24.45 -13.48 -14.85
N ALA A 71 -24.16 -14.57 -14.14
CA ALA A 71 -23.86 -15.86 -14.77
C ALA A 71 -25.08 -16.44 -15.52
N LEU A 72 -26.26 -16.39 -14.90
CA LEU A 72 -27.52 -16.86 -15.50
C LEU A 72 -27.91 -16.04 -16.74
N ASN A 73 -27.65 -14.73 -16.73
CA ASN A 73 -27.92 -13.85 -17.87
C ASN A 73 -26.99 -14.09 -19.07
N ASN A 74 -25.80 -14.65 -18.85
CA ASN A 74 -24.84 -14.97 -19.90
C ASN A 74 -25.06 -16.36 -20.56
N LYS A 75 -26.20 -17.01 -20.31
CA LYS A 75 -26.71 -18.21 -21.02
C LYS A 75 -25.90 -19.50 -20.90
N SER A 76 -25.25 -19.75 -19.75
CA SER A 76 -24.73 -21.08 -19.45
C SER A 76 -25.83 -21.98 -18.89
N SER A 77 -26.24 -22.99 -19.67
CA SER A 77 -27.24 -23.99 -19.22
C SER A 77 -26.68 -24.91 -18.14
N GLU A 78 -25.36 -25.02 -18.04
CA GLU A 78 -24.65 -25.89 -17.10
C GLU A 78 -23.98 -25.07 -15.98
N LEU A 79 -24.14 -25.56 -14.75
CA LEU A 79 -23.55 -24.97 -13.55
C LEU A 79 -22.01 -24.93 -13.62
N SER A 80 -21.39 -25.97 -14.19
CA SER A 80 -19.94 -26.06 -14.41
C SER A 80 -19.41 -24.94 -15.31
N GLU A 81 -20.11 -24.64 -16.40
CA GLU A 81 -19.75 -23.57 -17.33
C GLU A 81 -19.91 -22.19 -16.69
N SER A 82 -20.98 -22.01 -15.88
CA SER A 82 -21.21 -20.79 -15.11
C SER A 82 -20.09 -20.52 -14.10
N ILE A 83 -19.63 -21.56 -13.39
CA ILE A 83 -18.51 -21.47 -12.44
C ILE A 83 -17.20 -21.12 -13.16
N ASN A 84 -16.95 -21.72 -14.33
CA ASN A 84 -15.77 -21.42 -15.12
C ASN A 84 -15.76 -19.96 -15.62
N LEU A 85 -16.89 -19.47 -16.12
CA LEU A 85 -17.04 -18.07 -16.54
C LEU A 85 -16.88 -17.11 -15.37
N PHE A 86 -17.48 -17.42 -14.22
CA PHE A 86 -17.33 -16.60 -13.01
C PHE A 86 -15.87 -16.56 -12.53
N ASN A 87 -15.19 -17.70 -12.49
CA ASN A 87 -13.77 -17.77 -12.12
C ASN A 87 -12.88 -16.98 -13.09
N ALA A 88 -13.13 -17.08 -14.40
CA ALA A 88 -12.43 -16.28 -15.41
C ALA A 88 -12.66 -14.77 -15.20
N HIS A 89 -13.89 -14.38 -14.85
CA HIS A 89 -14.21 -13.00 -14.54
C HIS A 89 -13.51 -12.51 -13.25
N LEU A 90 -13.43 -13.33 -12.21
CA LEU A 90 -12.68 -13.01 -10.99
C LEU A 90 -11.19 -12.84 -11.26
N ILE A 91 -10.60 -13.68 -12.11
CA ILE A 91 -9.20 -13.50 -12.56
C ILE A 91 -9.04 -12.14 -13.23
N TYR A 92 -9.93 -11.82 -14.17
CA TYR A 92 -9.91 -10.55 -14.88
C TYR A 92 -10.02 -9.35 -13.92
N LEU A 93 -10.95 -9.39 -12.94
CA LEU A 93 -11.09 -8.33 -11.94
C LEU A 93 -9.85 -8.18 -11.06
N ASN A 94 -9.28 -9.28 -10.57
CA ASN A 94 -8.03 -9.25 -9.79
C ASN A 94 -6.86 -8.67 -10.61
N GLU A 95 -6.81 -8.92 -11.93
CA GLU A 95 -5.82 -8.34 -12.83
C GLU A 95 -6.01 -6.83 -13.01
N GLN A 96 -7.25 -6.35 -13.17
CA GLN A 96 -7.56 -4.91 -13.24
C GLN A 96 -7.17 -4.17 -11.95
N VAL A 97 -7.46 -4.79 -10.80
CA VAL A 97 -7.04 -4.27 -9.49
C VAL A 97 -5.53 -4.23 -9.41
N LYS A 98 -4.83 -5.30 -9.82
CA LYS A 98 -3.37 -5.33 -9.84
C LYS A 98 -2.77 -4.19 -10.64
N GLN A 99 -3.29 -3.91 -11.85
CA GLN A 99 -2.82 -2.78 -12.66
C GLN A 99 -2.99 -1.42 -11.95
N THR A 100 -4.10 -1.25 -11.22
CA THR A 100 -4.35 -0.04 -10.42
C THR A 100 -3.32 0.08 -9.29
N ILE A 101 -3.02 -1.01 -8.58
CA ILE A 101 -2.02 -1.05 -7.51
C ILE A 101 -0.61 -0.84 -8.04
N ASP A 102 -0.26 -1.41 -9.19
CA ASP A 102 1.02 -1.17 -9.86
C ASP A 102 1.22 0.32 -10.17
N GLY A 103 0.14 1.04 -10.52
CA GLY A 103 0.13 2.49 -10.66
C GLY A 103 0.43 3.23 -9.35
N HIS A 104 -0.21 2.82 -8.25
CA HIS A 104 0.05 3.39 -6.92
C HIS A 104 1.48 3.11 -6.43
N ILE A 105 1.99 1.90 -6.64
CA ILE A 105 3.37 1.50 -6.33
C ILE A 105 4.36 2.36 -7.13
N SER A 106 4.12 2.55 -8.43
CA SER A 106 4.97 3.36 -9.28
C SER A 106 5.02 4.82 -8.81
N ALA A 107 3.87 5.37 -8.41
CA ALA A 107 3.79 6.70 -7.80
C ALA A 107 4.57 6.77 -6.48
N ALA A 108 4.43 5.76 -5.60
CA ALA A 108 5.14 5.69 -4.32
C ALA A 108 6.66 5.64 -4.50
N ILE A 109 7.16 4.81 -5.40
CA ILE A 109 8.59 4.72 -5.71
C ILE A 109 9.08 6.06 -6.27
N GLY A 110 8.32 6.67 -7.19
CA GLY A 110 8.63 8.00 -7.74
C GLY A 110 8.76 9.07 -6.66
N ALA A 111 7.79 9.13 -5.74
CA ALA A 111 7.81 10.08 -4.63
C ALA A 111 8.99 9.85 -3.68
N ILE A 112 9.25 8.60 -3.26
CA ILE A 112 10.40 8.24 -2.42
C ILE A 112 11.71 8.68 -3.07
N MET A 113 11.90 8.36 -4.36
CA MET A 113 13.12 8.74 -5.08
C MET A 113 13.24 10.26 -5.24
N GLY A 114 12.12 10.97 -5.46
CA GLY A 114 12.07 12.42 -5.50
C GLY A 114 12.53 13.05 -4.19
N HIS A 115 12.03 12.54 -3.06
CA HIS A 115 12.46 12.98 -1.72
C HIS A 115 13.94 12.73 -1.48
N ILE A 116 14.44 11.51 -1.72
CA ILE A 116 15.86 11.17 -1.51
C ILE A 116 16.76 12.03 -2.40
N SER A 117 16.40 12.19 -3.67
CA SER A 117 17.13 13.01 -4.63
C SER A 117 17.22 14.46 -4.17
N TYR A 118 16.08 15.06 -3.79
CA TYR A 118 16.03 16.43 -3.28
C TYR A 118 16.85 16.59 -2.01
N GLU A 119 16.70 15.71 -1.04
CA GLU A 119 17.33 15.87 0.28
C GLU A 119 18.84 15.63 0.27
N ARG A 120 19.34 14.77 -0.63
CA ARG A 120 20.73 14.27 -0.57
C ARG A 120 21.59 14.68 -1.77
N VAL A 121 21.02 14.70 -2.98
CA VAL A 121 21.80 14.80 -4.23
C VAL A 121 21.62 16.15 -4.93
N ALA A 122 20.39 16.68 -4.97
CA ALA A 122 20.06 17.86 -5.74
C ALA A 122 20.88 19.09 -5.32
N SER A 123 21.30 19.89 -6.30
CA SER A 123 22.13 21.08 -6.05
C SER A 123 21.42 22.15 -5.20
N HIS A 124 20.11 22.31 -5.40
CA HIS A 124 19.22 23.22 -4.65
C HIS A 124 18.67 22.60 -3.35
N GLY A 125 19.04 21.36 -3.04
CA GLY A 125 18.56 20.64 -1.86
C GLY A 125 19.41 20.90 -0.61
N PRO A 126 18.95 20.44 0.57
CA PRO A 126 19.68 20.58 1.83
C PRO A 126 20.96 19.74 1.91
N LYS A 127 21.17 18.78 0.99
CA LYS A 127 22.33 17.86 0.94
C LYS A 127 22.65 17.26 2.31
N LYS A 128 21.62 16.66 2.93
CA LYS A 128 21.76 15.97 4.21
C LYS A 128 22.89 14.93 4.06
N GLY A 129 23.90 15.00 4.92
CA GLY A 129 25.16 14.27 4.77
C GLY A 129 25.02 12.76 4.91
N LEU A 130 25.63 12.19 5.95
CA LEU A 130 25.55 10.75 6.21
C LEU A 130 24.14 10.33 6.66
N ILE A 131 23.78 9.07 6.41
CA ILE A 131 22.59 8.46 6.99
C ILE A 131 22.90 8.10 8.44
N THR A 132 22.11 8.64 9.37
CA THR A 132 22.19 8.39 10.81
C THR A 132 20.80 8.18 11.37
N ASP A 133 20.66 7.73 12.61
CA ASP A 133 19.34 7.59 13.25
C ASP A 133 18.61 8.93 13.35
N SER A 134 19.36 10.03 13.51
CA SER A 134 18.84 11.40 13.49
C SER A 134 18.54 11.94 12.09
N SER A 135 19.07 11.30 11.05
CA SER A 135 18.89 11.69 9.65
C SER A 135 18.71 10.45 8.78
N PRO A 136 17.53 9.79 8.87
CA PRO A 136 17.25 8.58 8.12
C PRO A 136 17.18 8.83 6.61
N LEU A 137 17.15 7.75 5.83
CA LEU A 137 17.07 7.83 4.37
C LEU A 137 15.76 8.47 3.89
N VAL A 138 14.66 8.16 4.57
CA VAL A 138 13.33 8.71 4.32
C VAL A 138 12.70 9.11 5.65
N THR A 139 11.89 10.17 5.64
CA THR A 139 11.12 10.58 6.81
C THR A 139 10.09 9.52 7.16
N SER A 140 9.92 9.22 8.45
CA SER A 140 8.83 8.37 8.94
C SER A 140 7.48 9.03 8.68
N TYR A 141 6.46 8.25 8.30
CA TYR A 141 5.10 8.75 8.03
C TYR A 141 4.14 8.44 9.17
N PHE A 142 4.50 7.50 10.02
CA PHE A 142 3.71 7.07 11.16
C PHE A 142 4.58 7.02 12.39
N LEU A 143 4.02 7.47 13.50
CA LEU A 143 4.55 7.28 14.83
C LEU A 143 4.04 5.94 15.37
N GLN A 144 4.96 5.03 15.62
CA GLN A 144 4.68 3.78 16.32
C GLN A 144 5.17 3.93 17.77
N PRO A 145 4.37 3.54 18.78
CA PRO A 145 4.84 3.64 20.16
C PRO A 145 6.02 2.68 20.40
N PRO A 146 7.05 3.09 21.16
CA PRO A 146 8.31 2.34 21.27
C PRO A 146 8.18 0.92 21.82
N HIS A 147 7.13 0.66 22.62
CA HIS A 147 6.87 -0.65 23.22
C HIS A 147 6.27 -1.68 22.24
N PHE A 148 5.99 -1.26 21.02
CA PHE A 148 5.31 -2.06 20.01
C PHE A 148 6.15 -2.34 18.75
N ALA A 149 7.35 -1.76 18.64
CA ALA A 149 8.20 -1.98 17.47
C ALA A 149 8.70 -3.44 17.43
N SER A 150 8.23 -4.22 16.46
CA SER A 150 8.69 -5.59 16.22
C SER A 150 9.95 -5.60 15.34
N GLN A 151 10.56 -6.77 15.15
CA GLN A 151 11.74 -6.89 14.29
C GLN A 151 11.39 -6.97 12.80
N THR A 152 10.14 -7.29 12.48
CA THR A 152 9.68 -7.54 11.11
C THR A 152 8.34 -6.85 10.81
N TRP A 153 8.14 -6.48 9.55
CA TRP A 153 6.91 -5.82 9.10
C TRP A 153 5.70 -6.77 9.14
N GLN A 154 5.91 -8.08 9.01
CA GLN A 154 4.84 -9.10 9.11
C GLN A 154 4.26 -9.18 10.52
N GLU A 155 5.14 -9.13 11.53
CA GLU A 155 4.72 -9.11 12.92
C GLU A 155 3.92 -7.84 13.21
N ASP A 156 4.46 -6.67 12.85
CA ASP A 156 3.79 -5.37 13.02
C ASP A 156 2.41 -5.33 12.34
N GLU A 157 2.27 -5.92 11.17
CA GLU A 157 0.99 -6.04 10.49
C GLU A 157 -0.03 -6.84 11.32
N SER A 158 0.36 -8.01 11.81
CA SER A 158 -0.53 -8.89 12.58
C SER A 158 -0.83 -8.38 14.00
N THR A 159 0.16 -7.76 14.66
CA THR A 159 0.06 -7.38 16.08
C THR A 159 -0.39 -5.95 16.30
N LEU A 160 -0.16 -5.06 15.33
CA LEU A 160 -0.47 -3.64 15.44
C LEU A 160 -1.60 -3.23 14.50
N ALA A 161 -1.44 -3.46 13.19
CA ALA A 161 -2.40 -2.96 12.20
C ALA A 161 -3.76 -3.65 12.32
N PHE A 162 -3.78 -4.98 12.47
CA PHE A 162 -5.01 -5.77 12.58
C PHE A 162 -5.50 -6.00 14.01
N ASN A 163 -4.84 -5.43 15.03
CA ASN A 163 -5.27 -5.55 16.41
C ASN A 163 -6.08 -4.31 16.82
N PRO A 164 -7.40 -4.42 17.11
CA PRO A 164 -8.25 -3.28 17.46
C PRO A 164 -7.79 -2.50 18.70
N SER A 165 -7.05 -3.13 19.61
CA SER A 165 -6.51 -2.46 20.80
C SER A 165 -5.26 -1.64 20.51
N GLN A 166 -4.51 -1.98 19.46
CA GLN A 166 -3.22 -1.37 19.14
C GLN A 166 -3.28 -0.43 17.94
N SER A 167 -4.12 -0.72 16.95
CA SER A 167 -4.26 0.07 15.73
C SER A 167 -4.53 1.57 15.98
N PRO A 168 -5.28 2.01 17.02
CA PRO A 168 -5.49 3.43 17.28
C PRO A 168 -4.23 4.17 17.74
N HIS A 169 -3.20 3.45 18.17
CA HIS A 169 -1.94 4.03 18.63
C HIS A 169 -0.94 4.28 17.50
N ILE A 170 -1.21 3.79 16.28
CA ILE A 170 -0.42 4.12 15.09
C ILE A 170 -0.89 5.48 14.57
N MET A 171 -0.13 6.51 14.89
CA MET A 171 -0.52 7.88 14.58
C MET A 171 0.15 8.35 13.29
N ALA A 172 -0.63 8.89 12.34
CA ALA A 172 -0.10 9.45 11.12
C ALA A 172 0.53 10.82 11.37
N PHE A 173 1.69 11.08 10.76
CA PHE A 173 2.29 12.41 10.76
C PHE A 173 1.64 13.33 9.74
N ASN A 174 1.58 14.61 10.07
CA ASN A 174 1.04 15.64 9.22
C ASN A 174 2.06 16.08 8.15
N GLY A 175 1.63 16.91 7.21
CA GLY A 175 2.53 17.42 6.17
C GLY A 175 1.83 18.23 5.10
N TRP A 176 2.53 18.34 3.97
CA TRP A 176 2.05 19.07 2.79
C TRP A 176 2.07 18.18 1.55
N VAL A 177 1.04 18.29 0.71
CA VAL A 177 0.94 17.52 -0.55
C VAL A 177 1.25 18.47 -1.70
N MET A 178 2.28 18.12 -2.48
CA MET A 178 2.61 18.89 -3.68
C MET A 178 1.46 18.75 -4.69
N ASP A 179 1.08 19.85 -5.31
CA ASP A 179 0.03 19.92 -6.34
C ASP A 179 -1.37 19.47 -5.87
N CYS A 180 -1.70 19.71 -4.59
CA CYS A 180 -3.07 19.50 -4.11
C CYS A 180 -4.03 20.52 -4.74
N SER A 181 -5.03 20.03 -5.48
CA SER A 181 -6.07 20.85 -6.10
C SER A 181 -6.98 21.54 -5.08
N ASN A 182 -7.14 20.98 -3.88
CA ASN A 182 -7.86 21.63 -2.78
C ASN A 182 -7.23 21.32 -1.40
N PRO A 183 -6.56 22.30 -0.76
CA PRO A 183 -5.93 22.11 0.54
C PRO A 183 -6.91 21.89 1.70
N LEU A 184 -8.22 22.11 1.49
CA LEU A 184 -9.26 21.83 2.48
C LEU A 184 -9.62 20.34 2.55
N ASN A 185 -9.25 19.55 1.55
CA ASN A 185 -9.54 18.12 1.56
C ASN A 185 -8.63 17.42 2.57
N ASN A 186 -9.21 16.65 3.49
CA ASN A 186 -8.44 15.85 4.43
C ASN A 186 -7.75 14.70 3.69
N PHE A 187 -6.47 14.87 3.38
CA PHE A 187 -5.67 13.87 2.69
C PHE A 187 -5.41 12.58 3.50
N ALA A 188 -5.75 12.57 4.80
CA ALA A 188 -5.65 11.38 5.64
C ALA A 188 -6.92 10.54 5.67
N GLU A 189 -8.04 11.06 5.18
CA GLU A 189 -9.30 10.34 5.14
C GLU A 189 -9.51 9.62 3.81
N PHE A 190 -10.26 8.51 3.86
CA PHE A 190 -10.78 7.87 2.66
C PHE A 190 -11.63 8.89 1.87
N PRO A 191 -11.47 9.01 0.53
CA PRO A 191 -10.83 8.08 -0.41
C PRO A 191 -9.35 8.37 -0.74
N SER A 192 -8.69 9.27 -0.02
CA SER A 192 -7.30 9.65 -0.30
C SER A 192 -6.33 8.48 -0.14
N GLN A 193 -5.38 8.36 -1.06
CA GLN A 193 -4.32 7.35 -1.06
C GLN A 193 -2.93 7.97 -0.88
N ILE A 194 -2.86 9.21 -0.40
CA ILE A 194 -1.62 10.01 -0.36
C ILE A 194 -0.54 9.39 0.52
N TYR A 195 -0.90 8.80 1.67
CA TYR A 195 0.05 8.08 2.52
C TYR A 195 0.62 6.83 1.84
N LEU A 196 -0.25 6.05 1.17
CA LEU A 196 0.16 4.85 0.42
C LEU A 196 1.09 5.22 -0.74
N ARG A 197 0.73 6.26 -1.48
CA ARG A 197 1.48 6.77 -2.64
C ARG A 197 2.69 7.62 -2.24
N ARG A 198 2.94 7.83 -0.95
CA ARG A 198 4.07 8.64 -0.42
C ARG A 198 4.14 10.07 -0.98
N GLU A 199 3.03 10.63 -1.46
CA GLU A 199 2.97 11.96 -2.10
C GLU A 199 2.97 13.12 -1.08
N LEU A 200 2.99 12.80 0.21
CA LEU A 200 3.06 13.76 1.30
C LEU A 200 4.51 14.13 1.61
N ILE A 201 4.84 15.42 1.58
CA ILE A 201 5.99 15.99 2.28
C ILE A 201 5.69 15.93 3.77
N CYS A 202 6.11 14.84 4.39
CA CYS A 202 5.83 14.53 5.79
C CYS A 202 6.67 15.38 6.76
N TRP A 203 6.05 15.85 7.83
CA TRP A 203 6.71 16.47 8.99
C TRP A 203 6.83 15.42 10.10
N GLY A 204 8.01 14.81 10.21
CA GLY A 204 8.27 13.71 11.15
C GLY A 204 8.22 14.07 12.64
N ASP A 205 7.92 15.33 12.96
CA ASP A 205 7.81 15.90 14.30
C ASP A 205 6.38 16.31 14.68
N SER A 206 5.41 16.23 13.74
CA SER A 206 4.04 16.70 13.95
C SER A 206 3.02 15.62 13.64
N VAL A 207 2.35 15.11 14.67
CA VAL A 207 1.24 14.15 14.51
C VAL A 207 -0.01 14.88 14.01
N LYS A 208 -0.70 14.29 13.02
CA LYS A 208 -1.97 14.80 12.52
C LYS A 208 -3.10 14.41 13.49
N LEU A 209 -3.80 15.41 14.00
CA LEU A 209 -4.98 15.20 14.85
C LEU A 209 -6.23 14.95 13.98
N ASN A 210 -7.04 13.99 14.41
CA ASN A 210 -8.33 13.66 13.80
C ASN A 210 -9.45 14.22 14.71
N TYR A 211 -10.15 15.26 14.25
CA TYR A 211 -11.15 16.01 15.01
C TYR A 211 -12.57 15.59 14.66
#